data_AF-A0A954YKE4-F1
#
_entry.id   AF-A0A954YKE4-F1
#
_cell.length_a   1.000
_cell.length_b   1.000
_cell.length_c   1.000
_cell.angle_alpha   90.00
_cell.angle_beta   90.00
_cell.angle_gamma   90.00
#
_symmetry.space_group_name_H-M   'P 1'
#
loop_
_entity.id
_entity.type
_entity.pdbx_description
1 polymer ?
#
loop_
_entity_poly.entity_id
_entity_poly.type
_entity_poly.pdbx_seq_one_letter_code
_entity_poly.pdbx_strand_id
1 'polypeptide(L)'
;QLTQREAKPARRIVFIAFTGEERGLLGSAHYAKHPLFPLEETVAMLNMDMVGRLTDNKLIVNGSKTANEFEPWLNELNEARGDASLHLILKPEGFGPSDHATFYGKKIPVLHFFTGSHKDYHKPSDDADKLNISGMRRIGELVAAMALKIDAAHEAPEYQEVESKVAIRGGNRPYLGSIPDFSSEEEGYALAGVAKDGPADRAGLKAGDVIIKMGDFKIGGLEDIDGALRKFKAGDKVKFTVKRGDEVLALDVILDPPK
;
A
#
# COMPACT_ATOMS: atom_id res chain seq x y z
N GLN A 1 9.57 21.75 13.22
CA GLN A 1 9.74 22.10 11.79
C GLN A 1 8.44 22.66 11.20
N LEU A 2 7.38 21.89 10.96
CA LEU A 2 6.14 22.42 10.35
C LEU A 2 5.40 23.46 11.21
N THR A 3 5.25 23.21 12.51
CA THR A 3 4.59 24.12 13.46
C THR A 3 5.43 25.35 13.84
N GLN A 4 6.69 25.39 13.43
CA GLN A 4 7.64 26.48 13.71
C GLN A 4 7.83 27.41 12.50
N ARG A 5 7.13 27.16 11.39
CA ARG A 5 7.20 28.01 10.20
C ARG A 5 6.36 29.27 10.40
N GLU A 6 6.93 30.42 10.04
CA GLU A 6 6.19 31.68 10.01
C GLU A 6 5.19 31.74 8.86
N ALA A 7 5.60 31.23 7.68
CA ALA A 7 4.73 31.14 6.51
C ALA A 7 3.88 29.86 6.55
N LYS A 8 2.57 30.04 6.38
CA LYS A 8 1.60 28.93 6.27
C LYS A 8 1.89 28.11 5.00
N PRO A 9 1.81 26.76 5.06
CA PRO A 9 1.92 25.91 3.88
C PRO A 9 0.93 26.32 2.77
N ALA A 10 1.37 26.20 1.52
CA ALA A 10 0.53 26.49 0.34
C ALA A 10 -0.58 25.45 0.18
N ARG A 11 -0.33 24.21 0.62
CA ARG A 11 -1.27 23.09 0.62
C ARG A 11 -1.68 22.74 2.05
N ARG A 12 -2.87 22.14 2.19
CA ARG A 12 -3.30 21.57 3.48
C ARG A 12 -2.47 20.33 3.78
N ILE A 13 -1.79 20.31 4.92
CA ILE A 13 -1.10 19.12 5.44
C ILE A 13 -2.01 18.46 6.48
N VAL A 14 -2.40 17.21 6.25
CA VAL A 14 -3.26 16.43 7.15
C VAL A 14 -2.44 15.32 7.78
N PHE A 15 -2.44 15.26 9.11
CA PHE A 15 -1.86 14.14 9.87
C PHE A 15 -2.99 13.20 10.29
N ILE A 16 -2.86 11.92 9.98
CA ILE A 16 -3.89 10.92 10.24
C ILE A 16 -3.23 9.71 10.93
N ALA A 17 -3.88 9.20 11.98
CA ALA A 17 -3.55 7.93 12.60
C ALA A 17 -4.71 6.97 12.33
N PHE A 18 -4.50 5.97 11.48
CA PHE A 18 -5.54 5.01 11.10
C PHE A 18 -5.70 3.93 12.17
N THR A 19 -6.95 3.48 12.35
CA THR A 19 -7.31 2.37 13.23
C THR A 19 -7.62 1.12 12.39
N GLY A 20 -7.31 -0.07 12.88
CA GLY A 20 -7.72 -1.32 12.20
C GLY A 20 -6.95 -1.64 10.92
N GLU A 21 -5.72 -1.13 10.78
CA GLU A 21 -4.79 -1.48 9.69
C GLU A 21 -4.57 -3.01 9.64
N GLU A 22 -4.21 -3.61 10.77
CA GLU A 22 -3.93 -5.04 10.91
C GLU A 22 -5.16 -5.95 10.69
N ARG A 23 -6.35 -5.36 10.56
CA ARG A 23 -7.61 -6.06 10.20
C ARG A 23 -7.98 -5.88 8.73
N GLY A 24 -7.04 -5.44 7.90
CA GLY A 24 -7.24 -5.20 6.47
C GLY A 24 -7.55 -3.74 6.14
N LEU A 25 -6.75 -2.81 6.66
CA LEU A 25 -6.77 -1.38 6.31
C LEU A 25 -8.11 -0.68 6.59
N LEU A 26 -8.89 -1.15 7.57
CA LEU A 26 -10.27 -0.70 7.79
C LEU A 26 -10.38 0.82 8.01
N GLY A 27 -9.43 1.43 8.73
CA GLY A 27 -9.42 2.86 9.01
C GLY A 27 -9.13 3.71 7.78
N SER A 28 -8.09 3.39 7.02
CA SER A 28 -7.79 4.13 5.78
C SER A 28 -8.87 3.92 4.73
N ALA A 29 -9.41 2.70 4.64
CA ALA A 29 -10.57 2.38 3.81
C ALA A 29 -11.79 3.23 4.14
N HIS A 30 -12.12 3.35 5.43
CA HIS A 30 -13.23 4.19 5.88
C HIS A 30 -12.99 5.66 5.55
N TYR A 31 -11.79 6.18 5.80
CA TYR A 31 -11.43 7.55 5.44
C TYR A 31 -11.56 7.80 3.94
N ALA A 32 -11.10 6.87 3.08
CA ALA A 32 -11.19 7.03 1.63
C ALA A 32 -12.65 7.05 1.11
N LYS A 33 -13.60 6.42 1.83
CA LYS A 33 -15.04 6.46 1.53
C LYS A 33 -15.73 7.71 2.08
N HIS A 34 -15.33 8.13 3.27
CA HIS A 34 -15.95 9.22 4.03
C HIS A 34 -14.90 10.28 4.41
N PRO A 35 -14.24 10.90 3.42
CA PRO A 35 -13.09 11.72 3.71
C PRO A 35 -13.53 13.06 4.29
N LEU A 36 -12.83 13.53 5.34
CA LEU A 36 -13.09 14.85 5.93
C LEU A 36 -12.75 15.99 4.96
N PHE A 37 -11.78 15.74 4.07
CA PHE A 37 -11.40 16.63 2.97
C PHE A 37 -11.56 15.87 1.66
N PRO A 38 -12.06 16.48 0.57
CA PRO A 38 -12.28 15.78 -0.69
C PRO A 38 -11.06 14.97 -1.14
N LEU A 39 -11.25 13.69 -1.44
CA LEU A 39 -10.15 12.78 -1.71
C LEU A 39 -9.46 13.16 -3.03
N GLU A 40 -10.22 13.67 -4.00
CA GLU A 40 -9.77 14.22 -5.27
C GLU A 40 -8.85 15.44 -5.14
N GLU A 41 -8.87 16.15 -4.01
CA GLU A 41 -7.93 17.24 -3.71
C GLU A 41 -6.61 16.74 -3.08
N THR A 42 -6.50 15.43 -2.80
CA THR A 42 -5.31 14.86 -2.18
C THR A 42 -4.20 14.67 -3.22
N VAL A 43 -3.18 15.51 -3.16
CA VAL A 43 -2.06 15.50 -4.14
C VAL A 43 -1.02 14.41 -3.91
N ALA A 44 -0.90 13.90 -2.68
CA ALA A 44 0.01 12.82 -2.32
C ALA A 44 -0.33 12.28 -0.93
N MET A 45 0.03 11.02 -0.66
CA MET A 45 -0.06 10.40 0.66
C MET A 45 1.31 9.84 1.09
N LEU A 46 1.80 10.27 2.24
CA LEU A 46 3.05 9.80 2.83
C LEU A 46 2.74 8.92 4.04
N ASN A 47 3.00 7.61 3.92
CA ASN A 47 2.73 6.63 4.95
C ASN A 47 4.00 6.27 5.73
N MET A 48 3.89 6.18 7.05
CA MET A 48 4.99 5.76 7.93
C MET A 48 4.53 4.54 8.72
N ASP A 49 5.11 3.38 8.42
CA ASP A 49 4.76 2.12 9.09
C ASP A 49 6.04 1.35 9.41
N MET A 50 6.18 0.93 10.66
CA MET A 50 7.41 0.34 11.21
C MET A 50 8.68 1.13 10.86
N VAL A 51 8.74 2.41 11.26
CA VAL A 51 9.92 3.29 11.08
C VAL A 51 10.90 3.28 12.26
N GLY A 52 10.66 2.41 13.25
CA GLY A 52 11.35 2.39 14.53
C GLY A 52 12.65 1.58 14.59
N ARG A 53 12.87 0.64 13.66
CA ARG A 53 13.89 -0.42 13.77
C ARG A 53 14.97 -0.29 12.69
N LEU A 54 15.43 0.95 12.44
CA LEU A 54 16.46 1.24 11.45
C LEU A 54 17.75 0.44 11.71
N THR A 55 18.11 -0.41 10.75
CA THR A 55 19.29 -1.29 10.76
C THR A 55 20.08 -1.05 9.47
N ASP A 56 21.42 -1.06 9.55
CA ASP A 56 22.34 -0.82 8.42
C ASP A 56 22.09 0.50 7.65
N ASN A 57 21.54 1.51 8.32
CA ASN A 57 21.08 2.78 7.72
C ASN A 57 20.10 2.61 6.55
N LYS A 58 19.46 1.45 6.42
CA LYS A 58 18.62 1.08 5.29
C LYS A 58 17.17 1.50 5.50
N LEU A 59 16.65 2.33 4.60
CA LEU A 59 15.25 2.73 4.56
C LEU A 59 14.62 2.25 3.26
N ILE A 60 13.56 1.45 3.35
CA ILE A 60 12.77 1.02 2.19
C ILE A 60 11.70 2.08 1.96
N VAL A 61 11.57 2.54 0.72
CA VAL A 61 10.52 3.47 0.31
C VAL A 61 9.74 2.84 -0.85
N ASN A 62 8.53 2.36 -0.57
CA ASN A 62 7.62 1.86 -1.60
C ASN A 62 6.85 3.02 -2.25
N GLY A 63 6.32 2.79 -3.44
CA GLY A 63 5.60 3.77 -4.23
C GLY A 63 6.50 4.80 -4.91
N SER A 64 7.81 4.54 -5.03
CA SER A 64 8.79 5.52 -5.51
C SER A 64 8.52 6.00 -6.93
N LYS A 65 7.85 5.19 -7.76
CA LYS A 65 7.46 5.53 -9.13
C LYS A 65 5.97 5.86 -9.30
N THR A 66 5.23 6.06 -8.21
CA THR A 66 3.82 6.47 -8.29
C THR A 66 3.64 7.96 -8.63
N ALA A 67 4.74 8.72 -8.64
CA ALA A 67 4.86 10.00 -9.33
C ALA A 67 6.25 10.16 -9.95
N ASN A 68 6.33 10.91 -11.06
CA ASN A 68 7.56 11.13 -11.81
C ASN A 68 8.65 11.84 -10.98
N GLU A 69 8.22 12.68 -10.04
CA GLU A 69 9.08 13.55 -9.25
C GLU A 69 9.65 12.89 -7.99
N PHE A 70 9.07 11.77 -7.54
CA PHE A 70 9.38 11.19 -6.24
C PHE A 70 10.82 10.67 -6.11
N GLU A 71 11.33 9.88 -7.07
CA GLU A 71 12.72 9.40 -6.99
C GLU A 71 13.75 10.54 -7.05
N PRO A 72 13.66 11.50 -8.00
CA PRO A 72 14.54 12.67 -8.01
C PRO A 72 14.52 13.45 -6.69
N TRP A 73 13.33 13.74 -6.15
CA TRP A 73 13.20 14.50 -4.90
C TRP A 73 13.72 13.73 -3.70
N LEU A 74 13.44 12.42 -3.58
CA LEU A 74 13.95 11.59 -2.49
C LEU A 74 15.48 11.56 -2.48
N ASN A 75 16.11 11.40 -3.65
CA ASN A 75 17.56 11.38 -3.77
C ASN A 75 18.17 12.75 -3.42
N GLU A 76 17.65 13.84 -4.01
CA GLU A 76 18.07 15.21 -3.71
C GLU A 76 17.99 15.52 -2.20
N LEU A 77 16.82 15.27 -1.59
CA LEU A 77 16.57 15.55 -0.18
C LEU A 77 17.40 14.67 0.74
N ASN A 78 17.72 13.43 0.34
CA ASN A 78 18.52 12.52 1.14
C ASN A 78 20.02 12.86 1.06
N GLU A 79 20.53 13.19 -0.13
CA GLU A 79 21.91 13.61 -0.35
C GLU A 79 22.23 14.93 0.38
N ALA A 80 21.29 15.88 0.37
CA ALA A 80 21.42 17.16 1.08
C ALA A 80 21.62 17.01 2.60
N ARG A 81 21.42 15.82 3.17
CA ARG A 81 21.61 15.51 4.59
C ARG A 81 23.04 15.11 4.93
N GLY A 82 23.93 14.91 3.95
CA GLY A 82 25.33 14.54 4.17
C GLY A 82 25.46 13.26 5.00
N ASP A 83 26.18 13.32 6.12
CA ASP A 83 26.40 12.18 7.03
C ASP A 83 25.10 11.63 7.64
N ALA A 84 24.01 12.40 7.64
CA ALA A 84 22.70 11.97 8.10
C ALA A 84 21.86 11.28 7.00
N SER A 85 22.37 11.17 5.77
CA SER A 85 21.74 10.45 4.65
C SER A 85 21.49 8.97 4.98
N LEU A 86 20.44 8.40 4.39
CA LEU A 86 20.05 7.01 4.54
C LEU A 86 20.39 6.24 3.27
N HIS A 87 20.63 4.93 3.39
CA HIS A 87 20.65 4.04 2.24
C HIS A 87 19.21 3.76 1.81
N LEU A 88 18.74 4.49 0.80
CA LEU A 88 17.39 4.32 0.27
C LEU A 88 17.29 3.09 -0.63
N ILE A 89 16.33 2.22 -0.35
CA ILE A 89 15.89 1.15 -1.24
C ILE A 89 14.53 1.56 -1.80
N LEU A 90 14.56 2.09 -3.01
CA LEU A 90 13.37 2.55 -3.71
C LEU A 90 12.67 1.37 -4.39
N LYS A 91 11.39 1.18 -4.06
CA LYS A 91 10.51 0.19 -4.66
C LYS A 91 9.43 0.90 -5.46
N PRO A 92 9.31 0.63 -6.77
CA PRO A 92 8.44 1.42 -7.63
C PRO A 92 6.95 1.25 -7.31
N GLU A 93 6.54 0.08 -6.79
CA GLU A 93 5.15 -0.31 -6.66
C GLU A 93 4.40 0.47 -5.56
N GLY A 94 3.18 0.94 -5.87
CA GLY A 94 2.32 1.67 -4.92
C GLY A 94 1.41 0.80 -4.05
N PHE A 95 1.18 -0.46 -4.43
CA PHE A 95 0.44 -1.41 -3.59
C PHE A 95 1.37 -2.14 -2.61
N GLY A 96 0.93 -2.26 -1.36
CA GLY A 96 1.65 -2.96 -0.30
C GLY A 96 0.77 -3.21 0.92
N PRO A 97 1.25 -3.96 1.93
CA PRO A 97 0.48 -4.31 3.11
C PRO A 97 0.52 -3.19 4.16
N SER A 98 0.02 -2.00 3.83
CA SER A 98 -0.16 -0.87 4.77
C SER A 98 -1.07 0.19 4.14
N ASP A 99 -1.49 1.20 4.91
CA ASP A 99 -2.56 2.15 4.55
C ASP A 99 -2.37 2.93 3.24
N HIS A 100 -1.13 3.16 2.80
CA HIS A 100 -0.84 3.76 1.48
C HIS A 100 -1.53 3.05 0.31
N ALA A 101 -1.74 1.72 0.39
CA ALA A 101 -2.35 0.95 -0.69
C ALA A 101 -3.80 1.40 -0.97
N THR A 102 -4.54 1.81 0.06
CA THR A 102 -5.89 2.35 -0.07
C THR A 102 -5.90 3.61 -0.95
N PHE A 103 -4.93 4.53 -0.72
CA PHE A 103 -4.83 5.77 -1.47
C PHE A 103 -4.32 5.55 -2.90
N TYR A 104 -3.37 4.62 -3.08
CA TYR A 104 -2.89 4.26 -4.42
C TYR A 104 -4.01 3.67 -5.29
N GLY A 105 -4.89 2.85 -4.71
CA GLY A 105 -6.11 2.35 -5.38
C GLY A 105 -7.10 3.45 -5.80
N LYS A 106 -6.96 4.66 -5.25
CA LYS A 106 -7.73 5.86 -5.62
C LYS A 106 -6.97 6.80 -6.55
N LYS A 107 -5.90 6.32 -7.18
CA LYS A 107 -5.02 7.06 -8.11
C LYS A 107 -4.34 8.27 -7.48
N ILE A 108 -3.98 8.14 -6.20
CA ILE A 108 -3.20 9.15 -5.49
C ILE A 108 -1.73 8.68 -5.45
N PRO A 109 -0.76 9.56 -5.75
CA PRO A 109 0.66 9.26 -5.56
C PRO A 109 0.96 8.93 -4.10
N VAL A 110 1.67 7.85 -3.84
CA VAL A 110 1.99 7.41 -2.47
C VAL A 110 3.47 7.14 -2.25
N LEU A 111 3.94 7.44 -1.06
CA LEU A 111 5.22 6.93 -0.56
C LEU A 111 5.00 6.22 0.76
N HIS A 112 5.59 5.05 0.92
CA HIS A 112 5.54 4.29 2.16
C HIS A 112 6.94 4.02 2.69
N PHE A 113 7.25 4.62 3.83
CA PHE A 113 8.53 4.55 4.53
C PHE A 113 8.54 3.40 5.54
N PHE A 114 9.48 2.47 5.38
CA PHE A 114 9.52 1.21 6.13
C PHE A 114 10.97 0.79 6.46
N THR A 115 11.25 0.36 7.69
CA THR A 115 12.60 -0.09 8.09
C THR A 115 12.86 -1.59 7.87
N GLY A 116 11.88 -2.32 7.34
CA GLY A 116 11.97 -3.77 7.18
C GLY A 116 11.38 -4.53 8.36
N SER A 117 11.11 -5.83 8.15
CA SER A 117 10.60 -6.69 9.20
C SER A 117 11.71 -7.10 10.17
N HIS A 118 11.33 -7.40 11.41
CA HIS A 118 12.24 -7.85 12.45
C HIS A 118 11.64 -9.04 13.22
N LYS A 119 12.47 -9.73 14.00
CA LYS A 119 12.09 -10.96 14.74
C LYS A 119 10.92 -10.78 15.71
N ASP A 120 10.69 -9.55 16.16
CA ASP A 120 9.64 -9.18 17.12
C ASP A 120 8.31 -8.77 16.45
N TYR A 121 8.27 -8.64 15.12
CA TYR A 121 7.08 -8.19 14.40
C TYR A 121 5.87 -9.09 14.69
N HIS A 122 4.70 -8.48 14.95
CA HIS A 122 3.46 -9.14 15.38
C HIS A 122 3.57 -9.97 16.67
N LYS A 123 4.49 -9.61 17.58
CA LYS A 123 4.64 -10.28 18.88
C LYS A 123 4.57 -9.29 20.03
N PRO A 124 4.15 -9.73 21.23
CA PRO A 124 4.21 -8.90 22.44
C PRO A 124 5.61 -8.38 22.78
N SER A 125 6.65 -8.94 22.17
CA SER A 125 8.02 -8.47 22.34
C SER A 125 8.36 -7.26 21.48
N ASP A 126 7.48 -6.74 20.63
CA ASP A 126 7.73 -5.49 19.91
C ASP A 126 7.51 -4.28 20.82
N ASP A 127 8.57 -3.85 21.49
CA ASP A 127 8.51 -2.91 22.60
C ASP A 127 9.50 -1.73 22.41
N ALA A 128 9.24 -0.63 23.11
CA ALA A 128 9.86 0.68 22.92
C ALA A 128 11.37 0.69 23.18
N ASP A 129 11.88 -0.20 24.03
CA ASP A 129 13.32 -0.33 24.34
C ASP A 129 14.14 -0.76 23.11
N LYS A 130 13.50 -1.29 22.08
CA LYS A 130 14.14 -1.75 20.84
C LYS A 130 14.22 -0.68 19.76
N LEU A 131 13.66 0.51 20.00
CA LEU A 131 13.58 1.58 19.02
C LEU A 131 14.93 2.27 18.81
N ASN A 132 15.26 2.51 17.55
CA ASN A 132 16.36 3.35 17.14
C ASN A 132 15.89 4.81 17.03
N ILE A 133 15.91 5.55 18.14
CA ILE A 133 15.38 6.92 18.21
C ILE A 133 16.12 7.89 17.26
N SER A 134 17.44 7.77 17.13
CA SER A 134 18.21 8.62 16.21
C SER A 134 17.89 8.31 14.74
N GLY A 135 17.65 7.04 14.42
CA GLY A 135 17.14 6.59 13.13
C GLY A 135 15.74 7.14 12.83
N MET A 136 14.81 7.04 13.78
CA MET A 136 13.46 7.60 13.66
C MET A 136 13.47 9.09 13.38
N ARG A 137 14.34 9.85 14.07
CA ARG A 137 14.53 11.28 13.80
C ARG A 137 14.96 11.53 12.36
N ARG A 138 15.95 10.79 11.85
CA ARG A 138 16.44 10.95 10.47
C ARG A 138 15.36 10.65 9.43
N ILE A 139 14.59 9.57 9.65
CA ILE A 139 13.46 9.21 8.78
C ILE A 139 12.39 10.30 8.84
N GLY A 140 11.98 10.73 10.03
CA GLY A 140 10.96 11.76 10.20
C GLY A 140 11.35 13.10 9.57
N GLU A 141 12.62 13.49 9.64
CA GLU A 141 13.12 14.68 8.95
C GLU A 141 13.11 14.53 7.43
N LEU A 142 13.39 13.35 6.87
CA LEU A 142 13.28 13.10 5.42
C LEU A 142 11.81 13.15 4.97
N VAL A 143 10.89 12.54 5.73
CA VAL A 143 9.45 12.59 5.45
C VAL A 143 8.94 14.03 5.51
N ALA A 144 9.35 14.81 6.53
CA ALA A 144 8.99 16.21 6.65
C ALA A 144 9.53 17.05 5.50
N ALA A 145 10.77 16.80 5.07
CA ALA A 145 11.37 17.47 3.92
C ALA A 145 10.62 17.12 2.62
N MET A 146 10.21 15.86 2.44
CA MET A 146 9.40 15.43 1.31
C MET A 146 8.04 16.11 1.29
N ALA A 147 7.34 16.16 2.43
CA ALA A 147 6.06 16.88 2.56
C ALA A 147 6.20 18.37 2.20
N LEU A 148 7.29 19.00 2.61
CA LEU A 148 7.59 20.40 2.29
C LEU A 148 7.99 20.61 0.82
N LYS A 149 8.67 19.65 0.21
CA LYS A 149 8.99 19.68 -1.23
C LYS A 149 7.70 19.60 -2.06
N ILE A 150 6.77 18.72 -1.67
CA ILE A 150 5.43 18.63 -2.27
C ILE A 150 4.64 19.92 -2.04
N ASP A 151 4.66 20.48 -0.83
CA ASP A 151 3.99 21.75 -0.51
C ASP A 151 4.52 22.93 -1.33
N ALA A 152 5.83 22.99 -1.60
CA ALA A 152 6.46 24.06 -2.35
C ALA A 152 6.38 23.89 -3.88
N ALA A 153 6.05 22.71 -4.39
CA ALA A 153 5.95 22.45 -5.82
C ALA A 153 4.83 23.29 -6.45
N HIS A 154 5.06 23.86 -7.63
CA HIS A 154 4.02 24.63 -8.34
C HIS A 154 2.85 23.71 -8.74
N GLU A 155 3.17 22.58 -9.38
CA GLU A 155 2.22 21.55 -9.76
C GLU A 155 2.14 20.44 -8.70
N ALA A 156 1.01 19.74 -8.66
CA ALA A 156 0.90 18.50 -7.90
C ALA A 156 1.77 17.40 -8.55
N PRO A 157 2.34 16.45 -7.77
CA PRO A 157 3.06 15.31 -8.32
C PRO A 157 2.17 14.54 -9.32
N GLU A 158 2.72 14.23 -10.49
CA GLU A 158 1.95 13.59 -11.55
C GLU A 158 1.78 12.10 -11.26
N TYR A 159 0.55 11.64 -10.99
CA TYR A 159 0.27 10.23 -10.74
C TYR A 159 0.71 9.33 -11.90
N GLN A 160 1.42 8.27 -11.54
CA GLN A 160 1.82 7.21 -12.46
C GLN A 160 1.27 5.87 -11.96
N GLU A 161 0.59 5.16 -12.85
CA GLU A 161 0.18 3.80 -12.61
C GLU A 161 1.38 2.87 -12.82
N VAL A 162 1.90 2.35 -11.71
CA VAL A 162 2.96 1.36 -11.69
C VAL A 162 2.35 -0.03 -11.68
N GLU A 163 2.65 -0.80 -12.72
CA GLU A 163 2.31 -2.21 -12.80
C GLU A 163 2.88 -2.95 -11.58
N SER A 164 1.97 -3.41 -10.75
CA SER A 164 2.30 -4.05 -9.49
C SER A 164 2.59 -5.54 -9.72
N LYS A 165 3.86 -5.93 -9.58
CA LYS A 165 4.24 -7.34 -9.36
C LYS A 165 4.02 -7.69 -7.88
N VAL A 166 2.84 -7.41 -7.33
CA VAL A 166 2.58 -7.61 -5.90
C VAL A 166 2.69 -9.09 -5.57
N ALA A 167 3.79 -9.48 -4.93
CA ALA A 167 3.86 -10.69 -4.13
C ALA A 167 3.24 -10.34 -2.76
N ILE A 168 1.98 -10.75 -2.55
CA ILE A 168 1.37 -10.66 -1.22
C ILE A 168 2.16 -11.61 -0.30
N ARG A 169 2.88 -11.04 0.67
CA ARG A 169 3.73 -11.79 1.62
C ARG A 169 2.95 -12.92 2.30
N GLY A 170 3.47 -14.15 2.18
CA GLY A 170 3.65 -15.04 3.32
C GLY A 170 2.72 -16.24 3.45
N GLY A 171 2.84 -17.21 2.54
CA GLY A 171 2.38 -18.57 2.77
C GLY A 171 2.65 -19.44 1.54
N ASN A 172 2.69 -20.77 1.70
CA ASN A 172 2.80 -21.74 0.61
C ASN A 172 1.54 -21.78 -0.29
N ARG A 173 0.82 -20.65 -0.38
CA ARG A 173 -0.49 -20.53 -1.03
C ARG A 173 -0.30 -20.09 -2.49
N PRO A 174 -1.11 -20.63 -3.40
CA PRO A 174 -1.07 -20.25 -4.79
C PRO A 174 -1.27 -18.74 -5.00
N TYR A 175 -0.62 -18.22 -6.02
CA TYR A 175 -0.72 -16.82 -6.43
C TYR A 175 -2.00 -16.62 -7.26
N LEU A 176 -2.79 -15.60 -6.91
CA LEU A 176 -3.96 -15.14 -7.67
C LEU A 176 -3.66 -13.87 -8.48
N GLY A 177 -2.76 -13.00 -7.98
CA GLY A 177 -2.51 -11.70 -8.59
C GLY A 177 -3.68 -10.72 -8.46
N SER A 178 -4.50 -10.89 -7.43
CA SER A 178 -5.56 -9.93 -7.07
C SER A 178 -4.98 -8.77 -6.28
N ILE A 179 -5.49 -7.57 -6.54
CA ILE A 179 -5.20 -6.38 -5.75
C ILE A 179 -6.47 -6.01 -4.98
N PRO A 180 -6.51 -6.20 -3.64
CA PRO A 180 -7.70 -5.93 -2.85
C PRO A 180 -8.11 -4.44 -2.90
N ASP A 181 -9.41 -4.19 -3.06
CA ASP A 181 -10.02 -2.90 -2.72
C ASP A 181 -10.45 -2.92 -1.26
N PHE A 182 -9.56 -2.45 -0.38
CA PHE A 182 -9.87 -2.31 1.04
C PHE A 182 -10.98 -1.27 1.29
N SER A 183 -11.20 -0.36 0.34
CA SER A 183 -12.23 0.67 0.39
C SER A 183 -13.58 0.23 -0.19
N SER A 184 -13.86 -1.07 -0.27
CA SER A 184 -15.23 -1.55 -0.53
C SER A 184 -15.96 -1.85 0.78
N GLU A 185 -17.28 -1.64 0.83
CA GLU A 185 -18.17 -2.15 1.90
C GLU A 185 -19.03 -3.32 1.42
N GLU A 186 -18.87 -3.73 0.16
CA GLU A 186 -19.63 -4.84 -0.38
C GLU A 186 -19.21 -6.15 0.29
N GLU A 187 -20.19 -6.99 0.61
CA GLU A 187 -19.94 -8.35 1.11
C GLU A 187 -19.20 -9.15 0.02
N GLY A 188 -17.97 -9.57 0.32
CA GLY A 188 -17.09 -10.26 -0.62
C GLY A 188 -15.67 -9.68 -0.66
N TYR A 189 -14.84 -10.21 -1.56
CA TYR A 189 -13.48 -9.75 -1.78
C TYR A 189 -13.42 -8.83 -3.00
N ALA A 190 -13.52 -7.53 -2.75
CA ALA A 190 -13.47 -6.50 -3.79
C ALA A 190 -12.05 -6.30 -4.34
N LEU A 191 -11.96 -5.99 -5.63
CA LEU A 191 -10.72 -5.77 -6.36
C LEU A 191 -10.54 -4.30 -6.73
N ALA A 192 -9.45 -3.70 -6.27
CA ALA A 192 -9.00 -2.40 -6.76
C ALA A 192 -8.29 -2.54 -8.12
N GLY A 193 -7.85 -3.76 -8.43
CA GLY A 193 -7.21 -4.11 -9.67
C GLY A 193 -6.69 -5.55 -9.66
N VAL A 194 -5.92 -5.87 -10.68
CA VAL A 194 -5.24 -7.15 -10.84
C VAL A 194 -3.81 -6.91 -11.32
N ALA A 195 -2.88 -7.76 -10.92
CA ALA A 195 -1.53 -7.75 -11.45
C ALA A 195 -1.57 -8.19 -12.91
N LYS A 196 -1.07 -7.33 -13.81
CA LYS A 196 -0.97 -7.63 -15.25
C LYS A 196 -0.26 -8.95 -15.50
N ASP A 197 -0.77 -9.71 -16.47
CA ASP A 197 -0.35 -11.07 -16.82
C ASP A 197 -0.44 -12.09 -15.67
N GLY A 198 -1.02 -11.71 -14.52
CA GLY A 198 -1.28 -12.58 -13.38
C GLY A 198 -2.53 -13.46 -13.60
N PRO A 199 -2.74 -14.50 -12.77
CA PRO A 199 -3.88 -15.42 -12.90
C PRO A 199 -5.23 -14.72 -13.00
N ALA A 200 -5.47 -13.73 -12.15
CA ALA A 200 -6.70 -12.96 -12.14
C ALA A 200 -6.88 -12.17 -13.45
N ASP A 201 -5.84 -11.48 -13.91
CA ASP A 201 -5.85 -10.70 -15.16
C ASP A 201 -6.09 -11.60 -16.39
N ARG A 202 -5.36 -12.73 -16.48
CA ARG A 202 -5.52 -13.72 -17.57
C ARG A 202 -6.92 -14.33 -17.61
N ALA A 203 -7.61 -14.41 -16.47
CA ALA A 203 -8.98 -14.90 -16.36
C ALA A 203 -10.04 -13.80 -16.59
N GLY A 204 -9.62 -12.55 -16.78
CA GLY A 204 -10.50 -11.42 -17.06
C GLY A 204 -11.15 -10.79 -15.81
N LEU A 205 -10.60 -11.03 -14.61
CA LEU A 205 -10.90 -10.22 -13.43
C LEU A 205 -10.34 -8.81 -13.61
N LYS A 206 -11.02 -7.80 -13.08
CA LYS A 206 -10.61 -6.40 -13.17
C LYS A 206 -11.00 -5.58 -11.95
N ALA A 207 -10.52 -4.34 -11.90
CA ALA A 207 -10.95 -3.37 -10.91
C ALA A 207 -12.49 -3.22 -10.88
N GLY A 208 -13.07 -3.14 -9.69
CA GLY A 208 -14.51 -3.06 -9.46
C GLY A 208 -15.23 -4.40 -9.38
N ASP A 209 -14.53 -5.52 -9.61
CA ASP A 209 -15.07 -6.85 -9.37
C ASP A 209 -15.10 -7.17 -7.87
N VAL A 210 -16.16 -7.87 -7.42
CA VAL A 210 -16.27 -8.42 -6.06
C VAL A 210 -16.36 -9.93 -6.12
N ILE A 211 -15.33 -10.63 -5.64
CA ILE A 211 -15.33 -12.09 -5.57
C ILE A 211 -16.20 -12.53 -4.39
N ILE A 212 -17.28 -13.23 -4.67
CA ILE A 212 -18.27 -13.70 -3.67
C ILE A 212 -18.19 -15.22 -3.44
N LYS A 213 -17.55 -15.96 -4.35
CA LYS A 213 -17.32 -17.41 -4.22
C LYS A 213 -16.06 -17.85 -4.96
N MET A 214 -15.35 -18.83 -4.41
CA MET A 214 -14.17 -19.45 -5.02
C MET A 214 -14.24 -20.97 -4.83
N GLY A 215 -14.41 -21.74 -5.90
CA GLY A 215 -14.73 -23.16 -5.81
C GLY A 215 -16.01 -23.38 -5.01
N ASP A 216 -15.93 -24.13 -3.91
CA ASP A 216 -17.03 -24.33 -2.96
C ASP A 216 -17.06 -23.34 -1.80
N PHE A 217 -16.06 -22.46 -1.69
CA PHE A 217 -15.91 -21.53 -0.57
C PHE A 217 -16.67 -20.22 -0.84
N LYS A 218 -17.60 -19.86 0.05
CA LYS A 218 -18.18 -18.52 0.08
C LYS A 218 -17.10 -17.54 0.53
N ILE A 219 -17.00 -16.39 -0.15
CA ILE A 219 -16.04 -15.34 0.17
C ILE A 219 -16.83 -14.14 0.69
N GLY A 220 -16.63 -13.79 1.96
CA GLY A 220 -17.19 -12.59 2.59
C GLY A 220 -16.16 -11.47 2.75
N GLY A 221 -14.87 -11.76 2.62
CA GLY A 221 -13.80 -10.75 2.72
C GLY A 221 -12.38 -11.30 2.54
N LEU A 222 -11.39 -10.52 2.98
CA LEU A 222 -9.95 -10.80 2.83
C LEU A 222 -9.52 -12.12 3.49
N GLU A 223 -10.00 -12.38 4.70
CA GLU A 223 -9.64 -13.59 5.45
C GLU A 223 -10.17 -14.85 4.75
N ASP A 224 -11.37 -14.78 4.17
CA ASP A 224 -11.98 -15.89 3.47
C ASP A 224 -11.26 -16.23 2.18
N ILE A 225 -10.88 -15.22 1.37
CA ILE A 225 -10.15 -15.47 0.12
C ILE A 225 -8.75 -16.05 0.41
N ASP A 226 -8.06 -15.57 1.45
CA ASP A 226 -6.76 -16.10 1.85
C ASP A 226 -6.87 -17.54 2.37
N GLY A 227 -7.86 -17.80 3.23
CA GLY A 227 -8.17 -19.12 3.75
C GLY A 227 -8.56 -20.11 2.66
N ALA A 228 -9.36 -19.67 1.68
CA ALA A 228 -9.77 -20.47 0.54
C ALA A 228 -8.58 -20.76 -0.39
N LEU A 229 -7.75 -19.76 -0.72
CA LEU A 229 -6.59 -19.94 -1.63
C LEU A 229 -5.62 -20.99 -1.09
N ARG A 230 -5.43 -21.07 0.23
CA ARG A 230 -4.61 -22.10 0.89
C ARG A 230 -5.13 -23.54 0.72
N LYS A 231 -6.36 -23.74 0.24
CA LYS A 231 -6.92 -25.07 -0.04
C LYS A 231 -6.54 -25.60 -1.42
N PHE A 232 -5.97 -24.76 -2.27
CA PHE A 232 -5.60 -25.09 -3.63
C PHE A 232 -4.08 -25.07 -3.82
N LYS A 233 -3.65 -25.55 -4.99
CA LYS A 233 -2.26 -25.60 -5.42
C LYS A 233 -2.07 -24.79 -6.70
N ALA A 234 -0.82 -24.47 -6.99
CA ALA A 234 -0.44 -23.92 -8.27
C ALA A 234 -0.83 -24.88 -9.41
N GLY A 235 -1.36 -24.34 -10.50
CA GLY A 235 -1.89 -25.09 -11.64
C GLY A 235 -3.35 -25.50 -11.50
N ASP A 236 -3.96 -25.39 -10.31
CA ASP A 236 -5.38 -25.68 -10.15
C ASP A 236 -6.22 -24.67 -10.93
N LYS A 237 -7.16 -25.19 -11.72
CA LYS A 237 -8.21 -24.41 -12.39
C LYS A 237 -9.41 -24.32 -11.44
N VAL A 238 -9.64 -23.14 -10.89
CA VAL A 238 -10.68 -22.88 -9.88
C VAL A 238 -11.73 -21.93 -10.44
N LYS A 239 -13.01 -22.23 -10.21
CA LYS A 239 -14.12 -21.37 -10.61
C LYS A 239 -14.36 -20.26 -9.58
N PHE A 240 -14.34 -19.02 -10.02
CA PHE A 240 -14.64 -17.83 -9.23
C PHE A 240 -16.02 -17.31 -9.62
N THR A 241 -16.85 -16.99 -8.63
CA THR A 241 -18.09 -16.23 -8.84
C THR A 241 -17.87 -14.80 -8.42
N VAL A 242 -18.14 -13.89 -9.32
CA VAL A 242 -17.73 -12.48 -9.24
C VAL A 242 -18.93 -11.61 -9.55
N LYS A 243 -19.20 -10.63 -8.69
CA LYS A 243 -20.15 -9.57 -8.98
C LYS A 243 -19.41 -8.42 -9.69
N ARG A 244 -19.93 -7.98 -10.82
CA ARG A 244 -19.39 -6.88 -11.64
C ARG A 244 -20.53 -5.92 -11.96
N GLY A 245 -20.63 -4.84 -11.19
CA GLY A 245 -21.85 -4.02 -11.19
C GLY A 245 -23.04 -4.87 -10.72
N ASP A 246 -24.10 -4.94 -11.53
CA ASP A 246 -25.30 -5.74 -11.21
C ASP A 246 -25.23 -7.19 -11.73
N GLU A 247 -24.21 -7.54 -12.51
CA GLU A 247 -24.06 -8.87 -13.09
C GLU A 247 -23.25 -9.81 -12.21
N VAL A 248 -23.61 -11.09 -12.22
CA VAL A 248 -22.85 -12.17 -11.58
C VAL A 248 -22.22 -13.04 -12.66
N LEU A 249 -20.89 -13.09 -12.67
CA LEU A 249 -20.08 -13.82 -13.64
C LEU A 249 -19.41 -15.02 -12.98
N ALA A 250 -19.21 -16.07 -13.77
CA ALA A 250 -18.38 -17.21 -13.39
C ALA A 250 -17.11 -17.24 -14.25
N LEU A 251 -15.95 -17.09 -13.64
CA LEU A 251 -14.66 -17.08 -14.31
C LEU A 251 -13.83 -18.27 -13.85
N ASP A 252 -13.20 -18.97 -14.77
CA ASP A 252 -12.23 -20.00 -14.42
C ASP A 252 -10.83 -19.40 -14.35
N VAL A 253 -10.18 -19.52 -13.20
CA VAL A 253 -8.83 -18.98 -12.94
C VAL A 253 -7.85 -20.13 -12.75
N ILE A 254 -6.74 -20.11 -13.48
CA ILE A 254 -5.62 -21.05 -13.28
C ILE A 254 -4.59 -20.37 -12.38
N LEU A 255 -4.43 -20.89 -11.17
CA LEU A 255 -3.57 -20.30 -10.15
C LEU A 255 -2.08 -20.53 -10.45
N ASP A 256 -1.24 -19.55 -10.11
CA ASP A 256 0.21 -19.64 -10.31
C ASP A 256 0.94 -20.11 -9.04
N PRO A 257 2.21 -20.55 -9.15
CA PRO A 257 3.07 -20.78 -7.99
C PRO A 257 3.13 -19.58 -7.04
N PRO A 258 3.30 -19.81 -5.73
CA PRO A 258 3.54 -18.72 -4.78
C PRO A 258 4.68 -17.81 -5.28
N LYS A 259 4.52 -16.50 -5.12
CA LYS A 259 5.53 -15.48 -5.46
C LYS A 259 6.15 -14.88 -4.20
#